data_AF-A0A0R3VSW2-F1
#
_entry.id   AF-A0A0R3VSW2-F1
#
_cell.length_a   1.000
_cell.length_b   1.000
_cell.length_c   1.000
_cell.angle_alpha   90.00
_cell.angle_beta   90.00
_cell.angle_gamma   90.00
#
_symmetry.space_group_name_H-M   'P 1'
#
loop_
_entity.id
_entity.type
_entity.pdbx_description
1 polymer ?
#
loop_
_entity_poly.entity_id
_entity_poly.type
_entity_poly.pdbx_seq_one_letter_code
_entity_poly.pdbx_strand_id
1 'polypeptide(L)'
;MRIVASMTMMMMMMMMMMMMMMMMMMMMMIAFQSRSVREFDENLTVDMFGYKSVDEYYADASPATKIDRVRIPILCLNAADDPFVPFRTLPLEAVNESGSRVVLALTRHGGHIGFLAGLLPTGPSLLDRAVPQFVSAVFQHPEDFAAAACVGAGAAATGGEEDGNVKCGGDENESTKETTATFY
;
A
#
# COMPACT_ATOMS: atom_id res chain seq x y z
N MET A 1 9.17 27.52 52.57
CA MET A 1 9.33 26.21 51.88
C MET A 1 8.42 26.02 50.66
N ARG A 2 7.14 26.43 50.67
CA ARG A 2 6.21 26.24 49.52
C ARG A 2 6.61 26.97 48.22
N ILE A 3 7.16 28.19 48.31
CA ILE A 3 7.57 28.98 47.14
C ILE A 3 8.83 28.40 46.47
N VAL A 4 9.81 27.99 47.27
CA VAL A 4 11.04 27.35 46.77
C VAL A 4 10.72 26.04 46.07
N ALA A 5 9.81 25.23 46.63
CA ALA A 5 9.34 23.99 45.99
C ALA A 5 8.61 24.25 44.66
N SER A 6 7.83 25.34 44.57
CA SER A 6 7.14 25.75 43.33
C SER A 6 8.12 26.22 42.25
N MET A 7 9.11 27.02 42.62
CA MET A 7 10.15 27.47 41.68
C MET A 7 11.02 26.32 41.19
N THR A 8 11.39 25.38 42.05
CA THR A 8 12.12 24.19 41.62
C THR A 8 11.27 23.32 40.70
N MET A 9 9.97 23.17 40.96
CA MET A 9 9.08 22.45 40.04
C MET A 9 8.95 23.15 38.68
N MET A 10 8.80 24.47 38.64
CA MET A 10 8.77 25.22 37.38
C MET A 10 10.09 25.11 36.62
N MET A 11 11.24 25.21 37.30
CA MET A 11 12.55 25.02 36.67
C MET A 11 12.71 23.59 36.15
N MET A 12 12.30 22.57 36.91
CA MET A 12 12.32 21.17 36.46
C MET A 12 11.40 20.96 35.25
N MET A 13 10.19 21.53 35.24
CA MET A 13 9.28 21.45 34.09
C MET A 13 9.87 22.15 32.86
N MET A 14 10.45 23.35 33.01
CA MET A 14 11.13 24.04 31.91
C MET A 14 12.33 23.24 31.39
N MET A 15 13.14 22.65 32.27
CA MET A 15 14.25 21.78 31.89
C MET A 15 13.76 20.53 31.16
N MET A 16 12.70 19.88 31.64
CA MET A 16 12.08 18.73 30.97
C MET A 16 11.55 19.11 29.59
N MET A 17 10.84 20.25 29.46
CA MET A 17 10.35 20.74 28.17
C MET A 17 11.51 21.06 27.21
N MET A 18 12.59 21.69 27.70
CA MET A 18 13.78 21.96 26.89
C MET A 18 14.47 20.66 26.47
N MET A 19 14.60 19.68 27.35
CA MET A 19 15.17 18.36 27.03
C MET A 19 14.33 17.61 26.00
N MET A 20 13.00 17.62 26.13
CA MET A 20 12.09 17.05 25.14
C MET A 20 12.23 17.74 23.78
N MET A 21 12.30 19.07 23.77
CA MET A 21 12.48 19.84 22.54
C MET A 21 13.84 19.54 21.89
N MET A 22 14.91 19.44 22.69
CA MET A 22 16.24 19.04 22.20
C MET A 22 16.26 17.62 21.64
N MET A 23 15.63 16.65 22.32
CA MET A 23 15.49 15.28 21.80
C MET A 23 14.76 15.26 20.47
N MET A 24 13.64 15.97 20.37
CA MET A 24 12.86 16.05 19.13
C MET A 24 13.66 16.70 17.99
N MET A 25 14.41 17.76 18.28
CA MET A 25 15.30 18.38 17.30
C MET A 25 16.43 17.45 16.86
N MET A 26 17.01 16.68 17.78
CA MET A 26 18.07 15.72 17.48
C MET A 26 17.54 14.58 16.60
N MET A 27 16.40 13.98 16.95
CA MET A 27 15.74 12.96 16.11
C MET A 27 15.47 13.49 14.71
N MET A 28 14.94 14.72 14.60
CA MET A 28 14.66 15.34 13.31
C MET A 28 15.94 15.55 12.47
N MET A 29 17.04 15.98 13.10
CA MET A 29 18.33 16.13 12.42
C MET A 29 18.90 14.79 11.92
N ILE A 30 18.72 13.70 12.67
CA ILE A 30 19.15 12.37 12.25
C ILE A 30 18.26 11.89 11.09
N ALA A 31 16.95 12.05 11.20
CA ALA A 31 15.99 11.69 10.16
C ALA A 31 16.33 12.36 8.82
N PHE A 32 16.59 13.67 8.80
CA PHE A 32 16.94 14.41 7.58
C PHE A 32 18.31 14.05 6.99
N GLN A 33 19.20 13.40 7.74
CA GLN A 33 20.47 12.90 7.22
C GLN A 33 20.38 11.49 6.62
N SER A 34 19.24 10.83 6.77
CA SER A 34 19.00 9.47 6.27
C SER A 34 19.16 9.41 4.74
N ARG A 35 19.82 8.36 4.26
CA ARG A 35 20.10 8.16 2.82
C ARG A 35 19.15 7.18 2.15
N SER A 36 18.27 6.55 2.94
CA SER A 36 17.23 5.67 2.45
C SER A 36 15.94 5.88 3.25
N VAL A 37 14.80 5.48 2.67
CA VAL A 37 13.52 5.49 3.37
C VAL A 37 13.56 4.59 4.61
N ARG A 38 14.26 3.45 4.54
CA ARG A 38 14.43 2.55 5.68
C ARG A 38 15.22 3.19 6.84
N GLU A 39 16.28 3.93 6.54
CA GLU A 39 17.02 4.67 7.58
C GLU A 39 16.15 5.78 8.19
N PHE A 40 15.37 6.47 7.36
CA PHE A 40 14.42 7.46 7.85
C PHE A 40 13.38 6.83 8.78
N ASP A 41 12.85 5.67 8.39
CA ASP A 41 11.88 4.94 9.20
C ASP A 41 12.49 4.41 10.50
N GLU A 42 13.70 3.86 10.48
CA GLU A 42 14.40 3.43 11.69
C GLU A 42 14.67 4.60 12.66
N ASN A 43 15.07 5.76 12.14
CA ASN A 43 15.47 6.91 12.97
C ASN A 43 14.31 7.80 13.44
N LEU A 44 13.16 7.75 12.78
CA LEU A 44 12.01 8.61 13.07
C LEU A 44 10.72 7.81 13.27
N THR A 45 10.34 7.01 12.29
CA THR A 45 9.04 6.30 12.28
C THR A 45 8.95 5.31 13.43
N VAL A 46 9.98 4.52 13.67
CA VAL A 46 10.02 3.51 14.75
C VAL A 46 9.79 4.16 16.11
N ASP A 47 10.57 5.18 16.45
CA ASP A 47 10.46 5.88 17.73
C ASP A 47 9.16 6.68 17.86
N MET A 48 8.69 7.32 16.78
CA MET A 48 7.47 8.11 16.78
C MET A 48 6.22 7.26 17.02
N PHE A 49 6.18 6.05 16.46
CA PHE A 49 5.04 5.13 16.59
C PHE A 49 5.25 4.06 17.66
N GLY A 50 6.42 4.04 18.34
CA GLY A 50 6.70 3.14 19.45
C GLY A 50 6.98 1.68 19.06
N TYR A 51 7.49 1.45 17.85
CA TYR A 51 7.98 0.13 17.43
C TYR A 51 9.37 -0.14 18.04
N LYS A 52 9.77 -1.42 18.12
CA LYS A 52 11.10 -1.79 18.63
C LYS A 52 12.18 -1.79 17.55
N SER A 53 11.78 -1.92 16.28
CA SER A 53 12.67 -1.90 15.12
C SER A 53 11.88 -1.57 13.85
N VAL A 54 12.58 -1.16 12.79
CA VAL A 54 11.98 -0.94 11.47
C VAL A 54 11.40 -2.22 10.87
N ASP A 55 11.93 -3.39 11.25
CA ASP A 55 11.41 -4.68 10.79
C ASP A 55 10.05 -5.01 11.41
N GLU A 56 9.87 -4.71 12.70
CA GLU A 56 8.56 -4.83 13.36
C GLU A 56 7.56 -3.84 12.74
N TYR A 57 8.00 -2.62 12.47
CA TYR A 57 7.19 -1.63 11.76
C TYR A 57 6.76 -2.13 10.38
N TYR A 58 7.68 -2.61 9.53
CA TYR A 58 7.32 -3.10 8.20
C TYR A 58 6.48 -4.38 8.24
N ALA A 59 6.71 -5.27 9.20
CA ALA A 59 5.88 -6.47 9.35
C ALA A 59 4.42 -6.12 9.70
N ASP A 60 4.20 -5.10 10.53
CA ASP A 60 2.86 -4.63 10.84
C ASP A 60 2.28 -3.72 9.74
N ALA A 61 3.06 -2.80 9.17
CA ALA A 61 2.56 -1.90 8.13
C ALA A 61 2.27 -2.61 6.80
N SER A 62 2.88 -3.77 6.54
CA SER A 62 2.72 -4.49 5.27
C SER A 62 1.30 -5.05 5.09
N PRO A 63 0.62 -4.75 3.96
CA PRO A 63 -0.69 -5.31 3.67
C PRO A 63 -0.62 -6.78 3.23
N ALA A 64 0.55 -7.28 2.81
CA ALA A 64 0.70 -8.61 2.22
C ALA A 64 0.19 -9.75 3.13
N THR A 65 0.33 -9.61 4.45
CA THR A 65 -0.11 -10.59 5.45
C THR A 65 -1.55 -10.39 5.92
N LYS A 66 -2.25 -9.39 5.38
CA LYS A 66 -3.59 -8.95 5.82
C LYS A 66 -4.63 -8.97 4.69
N ILE A 67 -4.23 -9.36 3.47
CA ILE A 67 -5.11 -9.41 2.28
C ILE A 67 -6.30 -10.36 2.50
N ASP A 68 -6.09 -11.47 3.19
CA ASP A 68 -7.10 -12.45 3.57
C ASP A 68 -8.25 -11.85 4.40
N ARG A 69 -7.99 -10.75 5.12
CA ARG A 69 -8.97 -10.06 5.98
C ARG A 69 -9.80 -9.03 5.24
N VAL A 70 -9.48 -8.74 3.98
CA VAL A 70 -10.22 -7.78 3.16
C VAL A 70 -11.61 -8.36 2.86
N ARG A 71 -12.66 -7.61 3.20
CA ARG A 71 -14.07 -8.01 2.97
C ARG A 71 -14.80 -7.14 1.95
N ILE A 72 -14.19 -6.03 1.57
CA ILE A 72 -14.73 -5.09 0.59
C ILE A 72 -13.88 -5.14 -0.67
N PRO A 73 -14.45 -4.90 -1.85
CA PRO A 73 -13.67 -4.84 -3.09
C PRO A 73 -12.62 -3.72 -3.02
N ILE A 74 -11.36 -4.04 -3.33
CA ILE A 74 -10.25 -3.08 -3.38
C ILE A 74 -9.58 -3.15 -4.76
N LEU A 75 -9.37 -1.98 -5.37
CA LEU A 75 -8.50 -1.82 -6.53
C LEU A 75 -7.15 -1.26 -6.09
N CYS A 76 -6.09 -2.03 -6.32
CA CYS A 76 -4.71 -1.63 -6.16
C CYS A 76 -4.12 -1.31 -7.53
N LEU A 77 -3.55 -0.11 -7.71
CA LEU A 77 -2.87 0.28 -8.95
C LEU A 77 -1.39 0.48 -8.67
N ASN A 78 -0.52 -0.18 -9.43
CA ASN A 78 0.93 -0.08 -9.26
C ASN A 78 1.64 -0.10 -10.62
N ALA A 79 2.87 0.41 -10.68
CA ALA A 79 3.70 0.38 -11.87
C ALA A 79 4.97 -0.44 -11.61
N ALA A 80 5.36 -1.27 -12.58
CA ALA A 80 6.55 -2.12 -12.46
C ALA A 80 7.86 -1.32 -12.36
N ASP A 81 7.87 -0.06 -12.80
CA ASP A 81 8.98 0.89 -12.70
C ASP A 81 8.90 1.85 -11.50
N ASP A 82 8.03 1.57 -10.52
CA ASP A 82 7.96 2.33 -9.27
C ASP A 82 9.25 2.20 -8.44
N PRO A 83 9.96 3.32 -8.13
CA PRO A 83 11.20 3.29 -7.36
C PRO A 83 11.00 3.01 -5.86
N PHE A 84 9.78 3.19 -5.33
CA PHE A 84 9.44 2.97 -3.93
C PHE A 84 8.83 1.60 -3.68
N VAL A 85 8.00 1.10 -4.61
CA VAL A 85 7.34 -0.21 -4.52
C VAL A 85 7.71 -1.05 -5.75
N PRO A 86 8.91 -1.67 -5.76
CA PRO A 86 9.36 -2.43 -6.92
C PRO A 86 8.47 -3.65 -7.18
N PHE A 87 8.34 -4.05 -8.44
CA PHE A 87 7.54 -5.23 -8.85
C PHE A 87 7.75 -6.48 -7.96
N ARG A 88 8.99 -6.79 -7.58
CA ARG A 88 9.34 -7.96 -6.75
C ARG A 88 8.74 -7.94 -5.32
N THR A 89 8.30 -6.79 -4.83
CA THR A 89 7.72 -6.64 -3.48
C THR A 89 6.21 -6.76 -3.49
N LEU A 90 5.59 -6.86 -4.68
CA LEU A 90 4.13 -6.99 -4.80
C LEU A 90 3.70 -8.42 -4.41
N PRO A 91 2.69 -8.57 -3.54
CA PRO A 91 2.23 -9.87 -3.07
C PRO A 91 1.28 -10.53 -4.08
N LEU A 92 1.78 -10.82 -5.29
CA LEU A 92 0.96 -11.35 -6.40
C LEU A 92 0.21 -12.64 -6.03
N GLU A 93 0.86 -13.53 -5.28
CA GLU A 93 0.27 -14.79 -4.83
C GLU A 93 -0.90 -14.55 -3.87
N ALA A 94 -0.71 -13.71 -2.84
CA ALA A 94 -1.77 -13.37 -1.89
C ALA A 94 -2.95 -12.63 -2.56
N VAL A 95 -2.69 -11.81 -3.59
CA VAL A 95 -3.76 -11.17 -4.38
C VAL A 95 -4.55 -12.22 -5.15
N ASN A 96 -3.88 -13.13 -5.86
CA ASN A 96 -4.55 -14.21 -6.59
C ASN A 96 -5.40 -15.11 -5.66
N GLU A 97 -4.90 -15.39 -4.45
CA GLU A 97 -5.63 -16.17 -3.44
C GLU A 97 -6.84 -15.43 -2.85
N SER A 98 -6.85 -14.10 -2.89
CA SER A 98 -7.94 -13.28 -2.34
C SER A 98 -9.25 -13.36 -3.14
N GLY A 99 -9.20 -13.95 -4.34
CA GLY A 99 -10.30 -14.03 -5.29
C GLY A 99 -10.72 -12.65 -5.80
N SER A 100 -12.00 -12.47 -6.11
CA SER A 100 -12.52 -11.21 -6.70
C SER A 100 -12.59 -10.02 -5.73
N ARG A 101 -11.95 -10.09 -4.55
CA ARG A 101 -11.98 -9.03 -3.53
C ARG A 101 -10.87 -8.01 -3.70
N VAL A 102 -9.68 -8.44 -4.12
CA VAL A 102 -8.56 -7.54 -4.35
C VAL A 102 -8.17 -7.69 -5.80
N VAL A 103 -8.14 -6.56 -6.50
CA VAL A 103 -7.69 -6.49 -7.90
C VAL A 103 -6.41 -5.68 -7.91
N LEU A 104 -5.32 -6.26 -8.40
CA LEU A 104 -4.07 -5.54 -8.62
C LEU A 104 -3.88 -5.26 -10.11
N ALA A 105 -4.06 -4.00 -10.50
CA ALA A 105 -3.72 -3.49 -11.81
C ALA A 105 -2.25 -3.06 -11.84
N LEU A 106 -1.43 -3.79 -12.59
CA LEU A 106 0.00 -3.52 -12.75
C LEU A 106 0.30 -2.96 -14.14
N THR A 107 0.81 -1.74 -14.22
CA THR A 107 1.30 -1.16 -15.47
C THR A 107 2.79 -1.44 -15.67
N ARG A 108 3.25 -1.46 -16.92
CA ARG A 108 4.69 -1.51 -17.21
C ARG A 108 5.42 -0.23 -16.79
N HIS A 109 4.74 0.91 -16.97
CA HIS A 109 5.28 2.24 -16.73
C HIS A 109 4.26 3.12 -16.03
N GLY A 110 4.78 4.05 -15.22
CA GLY A 110 3.99 5.04 -14.50
C GLY A 110 4.73 5.63 -13.30
N GLY A 111 5.85 5.01 -12.88
CA GLY A 111 6.52 5.39 -11.64
C GLY A 111 5.58 5.28 -10.45
N HIS A 112 5.78 6.12 -9.43
CA HIS A 112 5.00 6.03 -8.20
C HIS A 112 3.55 6.55 -8.33
N ILE A 113 3.33 7.59 -9.16
CA ILE A 113 2.03 8.30 -9.27
C ILE A 113 1.65 8.72 -10.70
N GLY A 114 2.50 8.42 -11.69
CA GLY A 114 2.45 8.98 -13.05
C GLY A 114 1.73 8.07 -14.05
N PHE A 115 0.51 7.62 -13.74
CA PHE A 115 -0.30 6.75 -14.61
C PHE A 115 -0.91 7.47 -15.83
N LEU A 116 -0.10 8.27 -16.52
CA LEU A 116 -0.51 9.09 -17.67
C LEU A 116 -0.77 8.21 -18.90
N ALA A 117 -1.70 8.65 -19.75
CA ALA A 117 -2.06 7.98 -20.98
C ALA A 117 -1.72 8.85 -22.20
N GLY A 118 -1.30 8.20 -23.28
CA GLY A 118 -0.97 8.86 -24.54
C GLY A 118 0.43 9.48 -24.58
N LEU A 119 0.82 9.96 -25.77
CA LEU A 119 2.11 10.61 -26.00
C LEU A 119 2.15 12.04 -25.43
N LEU A 120 0.97 12.69 -25.35
CA LEU A 120 0.78 13.99 -24.72
C LEU A 120 -0.13 13.80 -23.50
N PRO A 121 0.24 14.33 -22.32
CA PRO A 121 -0.53 14.16 -21.08
C PRO A 121 -1.72 15.14 -21.02
N THR A 122 -2.49 15.21 -22.11
CA THR A 122 -3.62 16.13 -22.26
C THR A 122 -4.97 15.43 -22.06
N GLY A 123 -4.98 14.09 -22.05
CA GLY A 123 -6.16 13.27 -21.82
C GLY A 123 -6.29 12.74 -20.39
N PRO A 124 -7.40 12.06 -20.07
CA PRO A 124 -7.59 11.40 -18.78
C PRO A 124 -6.52 10.32 -18.55
N SER A 125 -5.98 10.28 -17.34
CA SER A 125 -5.03 9.26 -16.91
C SER A 125 -5.70 7.88 -16.82
N LEU A 126 -4.89 6.82 -16.68
CA LEU A 126 -5.42 5.49 -16.40
C LEU A 126 -6.25 5.49 -15.10
N LEU A 127 -5.83 6.25 -14.09
CA LEU A 127 -6.55 6.36 -12.82
C LEU A 127 -7.93 7.01 -13.01
N ASP A 128 -7.99 8.09 -13.82
CA ASP A 128 -9.25 8.78 -14.14
C ASP A 128 -10.27 7.87 -14.85
N ARG A 129 -9.80 6.84 -15.55
CA ARG A 129 -10.65 5.84 -16.22
C ARG A 129 -10.98 4.66 -15.32
N ALA A 130 -9.97 4.09 -14.66
CA ALA A 130 -10.07 2.85 -13.90
C ALA A 130 -10.90 3.01 -12.63
N VAL A 131 -10.75 4.12 -11.91
CA VAL A 131 -11.48 4.32 -10.65
C VAL A 131 -12.99 4.42 -10.86
N PRO A 132 -13.53 5.24 -11.78
CA PRO A 132 -14.97 5.26 -12.03
C PRO A 132 -15.53 3.93 -12.53
N GLN A 133 -14.79 3.21 -13.37
CA GLN A 133 -15.19 1.88 -13.86
C GLN A 133 -15.28 0.87 -12.74
N PHE A 134 -14.27 0.82 -11.86
CA PHE A 134 -14.25 -0.06 -10.70
C PHE A 134 -15.39 0.26 -9.74
N VAL A 135 -15.58 1.54 -9.40
CA VAL A 135 -16.67 1.97 -8.52
C VAL A 135 -18.03 1.60 -9.12
N SER A 136 -18.23 1.86 -10.42
CA SER A 136 -19.46 1.47 -11.12
C SER A 136 -19.71 -0.03 -11.07
N ALA A 137 -18.67 -0.85 -11.31
CA ALA A 137 -18.78 -2.30 -11.25
C ALA A 137 -19.14 -2.81 -9.85
N VAL A 138 -18.53 -2.25 -8.80
CA VAL A 138 -18.82 -2.60 -7.40
C VAL A 138 -20.30 -2.36 -7.04
N PHE A 139 -20.90 -1.29 -7.55
CA PHE A 139 -22.31 -0.98 -7.29
C PHE A 139 -23.29 -1.75 -8.19
N GLN A 140 -22.87 -2.13 -9.40
CA GLN A 140 -23.71 -2.86 -10.35
C GLN A 140 -23.77 -4.37 -10.08
N HIS A 141 -22.72 -4.92 -9.46
CA HIS A 141 -22.57 -6.36 -9.24
C HIS A 141 -22.31 -6.72 -7.77
N PRO A 142 -23.10 -6.22 -6.79
CA PRO A 142 -22.83 -6.46 -5.38
C PRO A 142 -22.89 -7.95 -5.00
N GLU A 143 -23.72 -8.75 -5.68
CA GLU A 143 -23.84 -10.19 -5.49
C GLU A 143 -22.56 -10.98 -5.85
N ASP A 144 -21.84 -10.56 -6.89
CA ASP A 144 -20.61 -11.21 -7.33
C ASP A 144 -19.50 -11.04 -6.29
N PHE A 145 -19.44 -9.84 -5.68
CA PHE A 145 -18.51 -9.56 -4.58
C PHE A 145 -18.95 -10.18 -3.25
N ALA A 146 -20.26 -10.29 -2.99
CA ALA A 146 -20.79 -10.99 -1.82
C ALA A 146 -20.53 -12.49 -1.88
N ALA A 147 -20.69 -13.11 -3.05
CA ALA A 147 -20.38 -14.52 -3.27
C ALA A 147 -18.88 -14.79 -3.09
N ALA A 148 -18.03 -13.91 -3.65
CA ALA A 148 -16.58 -13.96 -3.42
C ALA A 148 -16.28 -13.91 -1.92
N ALA A 149 -16.91 -12.99 -1.17
CA ALA A 149 -16.78 -12.81 0.28
C ALA A 149 -17.04 -14.08 1.11
N CYS A 150 -17.96 -14.94 0.68
CA CYS A 150 -18.31 -16.19 1.36
C CYS A 150 -17.31 -17.33 1.12
N VAL A 151 -16.72 -17.43 -0.08
CA VAL A 151 -15.84 -18.55 -0.47
C VAL A 151 -14.52 -18.57 0.32
N GLY A 152 -13.96 -17.40 0.61
CA GLY A 152 -12.71 -17.26 1.39
C GLY A 152 -12.83 -17.64 2.87
N ALA A 153 -14.06 -17.74 3.41
CA ALA A 153 -14.29 -18.23 4.77
C ALA A 153 -14.38 -19.78 4.85
N GLY A 154 -14.55 -20.46 3.71
CA GLY A 154 -14.78 -21.91 3.63
C GLY A 154 -13.55 -22.74 3.23
N ALA A 155 -12.48 -22.13 2.71
CA ALA A 155 -11.33 -22.82 2.13
C ALA A 155 -10.28 -23.33 3.14
N ALA A 156 -10.61 -23.41 4.44
CA ALA A 156 -9.78 -24.10 5.43
C ALA A 156 -10.02 -25.63 5.48
N ALA A 157 -10.80 -26.19 4.55
CA ALA A 157 -11.04 -27.62 4.49
C ALA A 157 -11.04 -28.14 3.05
N THR A 158 -10.23 -29.18 2.85
CA THR A 158 -10.18 -30.15 1.74
C THR A 158 -9.48 -29.71 0.46
N GLY A 159 -8.33 -30.35 0.23
CA GLY A 159 -7.64 -30.38 -1.06
C GLY A 159 -8.37 -31.28 -2.07
N GLY A 160 -8.03 -31.09 -3.33
CA GLY A 160 -8.54 -31.86 -4.46
C GLY A 160 -8.23 -31.17 -5.77
N GLU A 161 -7.31 -31.77 -6.50
CA GLU A 161 -6.83 -31.51 -7.86
C GLU A 161 -7.95 -31.68 -8.91
N GLU A 162 -8.02 -30.82 -9.94
CA GLU A 162 -8.04 -31.21 -11.37
C GLU A 162 -8.34 -30.05 -12.35
N ASP A 163 -7.54 -30.07 -13.41
CA ASP A 163 -7.57 -29.48 -14.76
C ASP A 163 -8.82 -28.79 -15.33
N GLY A 164 -8.57 -27.69 -16.08
CA GLY A 164 -9.59 -27.02 -16.90
C GLY A 164 -9.04 -25.93 -17.81
N ASN A 165 -8.24 -26.31 -18.80
CA ASN A 165 -7.76 -25.49 -19.93
C ASN A 165 -8.90 -24.70 -20.62
N VAL A 166 -8.82 -23.36 -20.62
CA VAL A 166 -9.59 -22.51 -21.55
C VAL A 166 -8.62 -21.55 -22.27
N LYS A 167 -8.44 -21.84 -23.55
CA LYS A 167 -7.71 -21.06 -24.53
C LYS A 167 -8.74 -20.24 -25.32
N CYS A 168 -8.63 -18.92 -25.30
CA CYS A 168 -9.31 -18.07 -26.29
C CYS A 168 -8.26 -17.21 -27.01
N GLY A 169 -8.16 -17.45 -28.31
CA GLY A 169 -7.22 -16.83 -29.23
C GLY A 169 -7.51 -15.35 -29.47
N GLY A 170 -6.47 -14.68 -29.99
CA GLY A 170 -6.44 -13.25 -30.22
C GLY A 170 -7.10 -12.81 -31.52
N ASP A 171 -7.35 -11.51 -31.57
CA ASP A 171 -7.42 -10.73 -32.80
C ASP A 171 -6.42 -9.58 -32.68
N GLU A 172 -5.45 -9.58 -33.60
CA GLU A 172 -4.49 -8.52 -33.79
C GLU A 172 -5.18 -7.36 -34.53
N ASN A 173 -5.24 -6.16 -33.95
CA ASN A 173 -5.03 -4.96 -34.75
C ASN A 173 -4.66 -3.70 -33.94
N GLU A 174 -3.63 -3.04 -34.49
CA GLU A 174 -3.41 -1.59 -34.54
C GLU A 174 -2.78 -0.84 -33.34
N SER A 175 -1.75 -0.09 -33.72
CA SER A 175 -0.70 0.51 -32.90
C SER A 175 -1.16 1.78 -32.19
N THR A 176 -1.72 1.61 -31.00
CA THR A 176 -1.71 2.62 -29.95
C THR A 176 -0.88 2.06 -28.81
N LYS A 177 0.16 2.76 -28.36
CA LYS A 177 0.86 2.40 -27.10
C LYS A 177 -0.09 2.69 -25.94
N GLU A 178 -1.12 1.87 -25.82
CA GLU A 178 -2.05 1.88 -24.71
C GLU A 178 -1.28 1.38 -23.49
N THR A 179 -1.34 2.13 -22.39
CA THR A 179 -0.78 1.73 -21.11
C THR A 179 -1.54 0.49 -20.65
N THR A 180 -1.08 -0.67 -21.11
CA THR A 180 -1.70 -1.96 -20.84
C THR A 180 -1.40 -2.32 -19.39
N ALA A 181 -2.45 -2.51 -18.59
CA ALA A 181 -2.34 -3.00 -17.23
C ALA A 181 -2.61 -4.51 -17.21
N THR A 182 -1.75 -5.26 -16.53
CA THR A 182 -2.00 -6.67 -16.19
C THR A 182 -2.81 -6.69 -14.91
N PHE A 183 -3.93 -7.41 -14.90
CA PHE A 183 -4.76 -7.58 -13.71
C PHE A 183 -4.44 -8.92 -13.05
N TYR A 184 -4.21 -8.88 -11.74
CA TYR A 184 -4.08 -10.04 -10.85
C TYR A 184 -5.26 -10.03 -9.87
#